data_AF-A0A4Q4X0B0-F1
#
_entry.id   AF-A0A4Q4X0B0-F1
#
_cell.length_a   1.000
_cell.length_b   1.000
_cell.length_c   1.000
_cell.angle_alpha   90.00
_cell.angle_beta   90.00
_cell.angle_gamma   90.00
#
_symmetry.space_group_name_H-M   'P 1'
#
loop_
_entity.id
_entity.type
_entity.pdbx_description
1 polymer ?
#
loop_
_entity_poly.entity_id
_entity_poly.type
_entity_poly.pdbx_seq_one_letter_code
_entity_poly.pdbx_strand_id
1 'polypeptide(L)'
;MSWTCGTCYREFVSYRSREQHINAVNHNYPTHECDRCCRFFGSRSAVIQHMNDCNHWRYDCPMCDETWPTMEQVKEHVINYHRHCTPCNRTFANSNAIKMHLNSRIHRGTDIQCPFCKQCYTSATGLSHHLETGSCPQAPFIDRDAIYKLVRSKDPSGIISKNLIDWKPSSRYEATDRAWNGAGWECYFCHRAFNTRHGLNHHLNSPVHQQNLYHCPNRAGCGREFTSFAGVMNHLESESCGFTRFEKVQNGFRNIISGDRLIGF
;
A
#
# COMPACT_ATOMS: atom_id res chain seq x y z
N MET A 1 -45.53 11.13 0.97
CA MET A 1 -44.37 11.96 0.57
C MET A 1 -44.85 12.90 -0.53
N SER A 2 -44.69 14.21 -0.37
CA SER A 2 -45.03 15.22 -1.39
C SER A 2 -43.79 15.57 -2.22
N TRP A 3 -43.98 15.85 -3.50
CA TRP A 3 -42.94 16.26 -4.44
C TRP A 3 -43.08 17.75 -4.71
N THR A 4 -42.11 18.57 -4.34
CA THR A 4 -42.20 20.04 -4.45
C THR A 4 -41.41 20.60 -5.61
N CYS A 5 -41.98 21.55 -6.36
CA CYS A 5 -41.20 22.35 -7.32
C CYS A 5 -40.31 23.33 -6.54
N GLY A 6 -38.99 23.34 -6.78
CA GLY A 6 -38.09 24.24 -6.06
C GLY A 6 -38.04 25.68 -6.60
N THR A 7 -38.71 25.98 -7.71
CA THR A 7 -38.84 27.35 -8.23
C THR A 7 -40.08 28.07 -7.71
N CYS A 8 -41.22 27.36 -7.56
CA CYS A 8 -42.49 27.97 -7.14
C CYS A 8 -43.12 27.32 -5.89
N TYR A 9 -42.44 26.35 -5.27
CA TYR A 9 -42.83 25.67 -4.03
C TYR A 9 -44.17 24.92 -4.06
N ARG A 10 -44.72 24.68 -5.25
CA ARG A 10 -45.95 23.93 -5.42
C ARG A 10 -45.72 22.44 -5.12
N GLU A 11 -46.61 21.86 -4.32
CA GLU A 11 -46.57 20.43 -3.96
C GLU A 11 -47.33 19.57 -4.98
N PHE A 12 -46.80 18.36 -5.22
CA PHE A 12 -47.32 17.38 -6.15
C PHE A 12 -47.38 16.00 -5.49
N VAL A 13 -48.38 15.21 -5.89
CA VAL A 13 -48.61 13.86 -5.35
C VAL A 13 -47.60 12.82 -5.87
N SER A 14 -46.91 13.10 -6.98
CA SER A 14 -45.92 12.20 -7.58
C SER A 14 -44.77 12.95 -8.25
N TYR A 15 -43.63 12.29 -8.39
CA TYR A 15 -42.48 12.78 -9.15
C TYR A 15 -42.89 13.16 -10.59
N ARG A 16 -43.62 12.28 -11.29
CA ARG A 16 -44.09 12.52 -12.66
C ARG A 16 -44.94 13.79 -12.80
N SER A 17 -45.82 14.07 -11.84
CA SER A 17 -46.64 15.29 -11.87
C SER A 17 -45.81 16.57 -11.66
N ARG A 18 -44.75 16.51 -10.85
CA ARG A 18 -43.79 17.61 -10.69
C ARG A 18 -42.97 17.82 -11.96
N GLU A 19 -42.49 16.74 -12.59
CA GLU A 19 -41.75 16.78 -13.86
C GLU A 19 -42.53 17.46 -14.98
N GLN A 20 -43.80 17.07 -15.17
CA GLN A 20 -44.67 17.73 -16.14
C GLN A 20 -44.86 19.21 -15.84
N HIS A 21 -45.00 19.58 -14.57
CA HIS A 21 -45.08 20.99 -14.18
C HIS A 21 -43.80 21.73 -14.54
N ILE A 22 -42.62 21.24 -14.14
CA ILE A 22 -41.33 21.90 -14.40
C ILE A 22 -41.16 22.18 -15.90
N ASN A 23 -41.45 21.18 -16.74
CA ASN A 23 -41.38 21.30 -18.19
C ASN A 23 -42.43 22.28 -18.76
N ALA A 24 -43.65 22.30 -18.22
CA ALA A 24 -44.74 23.13 -18.73
C ALA A 24 -44.57 24.63 -18.42
N VAL A 25 -44.00 24.98 -17.27
CA VAL A 25 -43.77 26.39 -16.87
C VAL A 25 -42.32 26.87 -17.03
N ASN A 26 -41.47 26.08 -17.70
CA ASN A 26 -40.03 26.39 -17.84
C ASN A 26 -39.36 26.72 -16.50
N HIS A 27 -39.75 26.01 -15.45
CA HIS A 27 -39.00 26.07 -14.19
C HIS A 27 -37.70 25.29 -14.34
N ASN A 28 -36.69 25.68 -13.57
CA ASN A 28 -35.43 24.94 -13.55
C ASN A 28 -35.48 23.87 -12.47
N TYR A 29 -34.79 22.75 -12.72
CA TYR A 29 -34.51 21.79 -11.67
C TYR A 29 -33.79 22.50 -10.52
N PRO A 30 -34.18 22.24 -9.25
CA PRO A 30 -33.45 22.80 -8.13
C PRO A 30 -32.02 22.27 -8.18
N THR A 31 -31.04 23.16 -8.28
CA THR A 31 -29.62 22.81 -8.35
C THR A 31 -29.09 22.11 -7.09
N HIS A 32 -29.88 22.07 -6.02
CA HIS A 32 -29.51 21.56 -4.70
C HIS A 32 -30.64 20.70 -4.11
N GLU A 33 -31.07 19.68 -4.85
CA GLU A 33 -32.04 18.67 -4.42
C GLU A 33 -31.34 17.48 -3.73
N CYS A 34 -32.03 16.83 -2.80
CA CYS A 34 -31.59 15.58 -2.19
C CYS A 34 -31.89 14.37 -3.11
N ASP A 35 -30.96 13.42 -3.21
CA ASP A 35 -31.09 12.24 -4.08
C ASP A 35 -32.09 11.20 -3.55
N ARG A 36 -32.32 11.17 -2.23
CA ARG A 36 -33.17 10.18 -1.53
C ARG A 36 -34.49 10.75 -1.03
N CYS A 37 -34.63 12.07 -0.93
CA CYS A 37 -35.87 12.70 -0.49
C CYS A 37 -36.21 13.94 -1.31
N CYS A 38 -37.47 14.34 -1.33
CA CYS A 38 -37.96 15.44 -2.17
C CYS A 38 -37.60 16.86 -1.65
N ARG A 39 -36.63 16.98 -0.74
CA ARG A 39 -36.20 18.27 -0.18
C ARG A 39 -35.20 18.94 -1.11
N PHE A 40 -35.37 20.25 -1.27
CA PHE A 40 -34.45 21.14 -1.95
C PHE A 40 -33.89 22.15 -0.95
N PHE A 41 -32.71 22.69 -1.24
CA PHE A 41 -32.01 23.63 -0.37
C PHE A 41 -31.59 24.88 -1.14
N GLY A 42 -31.54 26.02 -0.45
CA GLY A 42 -31.15 27.31 -1.07
C GLY A 42 -29.66 27.43 -1.38
N SER A 43 -28.84 26.49 -0.92
CA SER A 43 -27.38 26.50 -1.14
C SER A 43 -26.80 25.09 -1.20
N ARG A 44 -25.66 24.96 -1.88
CA ARG A 44 -24.88 23.72 -1.93
C ARG A 44 -24.48 23.22 -0.53
N SER A 45 -24.10 24.13 0.36
CA SER A 45 -23.70 23.76 1.73
C SER A 45 -24.86 23.17 2.53
N ALA A 46 -26.06 23.71 2.36
CA ALA A 46 -27.26 23.23 3.06
C ALA A 46 -27.69 21.83 2.59
N VAL A 47 -27.61 21.54 1.28
CA VAL A 47 -27.88 20.16 0.79
C VAL A 47 -26.79 19.20 1.25
N ILE A 48 -25.51 19.58 1.22
CA ILE A 48 -24.43 18.70 1.72
C ILE A 48 -24.63 18.38 3.20
N GLN A 49 -24.96 19.39 4.02
CA GLN A 49 -25.25 19.19 5.43
C GLN A 49 -26.43 18.23 5.63
N HIS A 50 -27.54 18.45 4.93
CA HIS A 50 -28.68 17.55 4.99
C HIS A 50 -28.33 16.11 4.58
N MET A 51 -27.55 15.94 3.51
CA MET A 51 -27.16 14.62 3.01
C MET A 51 -26.28 13.89 4.02
N ASN A 52 -25.40 14.60 4.72
CA ASN A 52 -24.60 14.05 5.82
C ASN A 52 -25.44 13.72 7.06
N ASP A 53 -26.35 14.63 7.46
CA ASP A 53 -27.17 14.46 8.67
C ASP A 53 -28.19 13.32 8.52
N CYS A 54 -28.68 13.08 7.31
CA CYS A 54 -29.68 12.06 7.00
C CYS A 54 -29.11 10.81 6.32
N ASN A 55 -27.79 10.74 6.06
CA ASN A 55 -27.17 9.68 5.25
C ASN A 55 -27.93 9.43 3.93
N HIS A 56 -28.23 10.50 3.21
CA HIS A 56 -29.06 10.48 2.00
C HIS A 56 -28.26 10.46 0.69
N TRP A 57 -26.97 10.12 0.76
CA TRP A 57 -26.16 10.05 -0.44
C TRP A 57 -26.56 8.87 -1.35
N ARG A 58 -26.16 8.99 -2.62
CA ARG A 58 -26.55 8.07 -3.69
C ARG A 58 -26.00 6.66 -3.53
N TYR A 59 -24.77 6.50 -3.04
CA TYR A 59 -24.11 5.20 -3.03
C TYR A 59 -24.13 4.59 -1.62
N ASP A 60 -24.84 3.48 -1.46
CA ASP A 60 -24.95 2.74 -0.21
C ASP A 60 -23.82 1.71 0.00
N CYS A 61 -23.53 1.42 1.27
CA CYS A 61 -22.73 0.25 1.62
C CYS A 61 -23.60 -1.02 1.47
N PRO A 62 -23.10 -2.09 0.84
CA PRO A 62 -23.84 -3.35 0.76
C PRO A 62 -23.93 -4.12 2.10
N MET A 63 -23.36 -3.59 3.19
CA MET A 63 -23.26 -4.28 4.48
C MET A 63 -23.68 -3.44 5.69
N CYS A 64 -24.03 -2.17 5.50
CA CYS A 64 -24.59 -1.30 6.53
C CYS A 64 -25.40 -0.17 5.88
N ASP A 65 -26.09 0.61 6.70
CA ASP A 65 -27.01 1.67 6.24
C ASP A 65 -26.31 3.01 5.93
N GLU A 66 -24.98 3.04 5.94
CA GLU A 66 -24.21 4.24 5.61
C GLU A 66 -24.18 4.49 4.10
N THR A 67 -24.12 5.78 3.72
CA THR A 67 -24.13 6.20 2.32
C THR A 67 -23.06 7.26 2.03
N TRP A 68 -22.59 7.31 0.77
CA TRP A 68 -21.55 8.23 0.33
C TRP A 68 -21.83 8.91 -1.02
N PRO A 69 -21.25 10.10 -1.24
CA PRO A 69 -21.29 10.80 -2.52
C PRO A 69 -20.67 10.05 -3.69
N THR A 70 -19.69 9.15 -3.47
CA THR A 70 -18.98 8.42 -4.54
C THR A 70 -18.77 6.95 -4.22
N MET A 71 -18.65 6.12 -5.26
CA MET A 71 -18.33 4.69 -5.14
C MET A 71 -16.95 4.44 -4.53
N GLU A 72 -15.98 5.32 -4.77
CA GLU A 72 -14.64 5.23 -4.19
C GLU A 72 -14.69 5.32 -2.66
N GLN A 73 -15.53 6.20 -2.12
CA GLN A 73 -15.71 6.34 -0.67
C GLN A 73 -16.43 5.12 -0.07
N VAL A 74 -17.41 4.54 -0.77
CA VAL A 74 -18.02 3.26 -0.36
C VAL A 74 -16.96 2.16 -0.31
N LYS A 75 -16.12 2.04 -1.34
CA LYS A 75 -15.04 1.04 -1.37
C LYS A 75 -14.07 1.21 -0.21
N GLU A 76 -13.64 2.44 0.05
CA GLU A 76 -12.76 2.75 1.16
C GLU A 76 -13.39 2.39 2.51
N HIS A 77 -14.66 2.76 2.72
CA HIS A 77 -15.41 2.38 3.91
C HIS A 77 -15.50 0.86 4.09
N VAL A 78 -15.87 0.13 3.02
CA VAL A 78 -15.98 -1.33 3.05
C VAL A 78 -14.64 -2.00 3.41
N ILE A 79 -13.53 -1.45 2.92
CA ILE A 79 -12.18 -1.95 3.23
C ILE A 79 -11.78 -1.62 4.67
N ASN A 80 -12.02 -0.39 5.13
CA ASN A 80 -11.52 0.09 6.42
C ASN A 80 -12.39 -0.39 7.59
N TYR A 81 -13.71 -0.33 7.44
CA TYR A 81 -14.66 -0.62 8.50
C TYR A 81 -15.07 -2.10 8.51
N HIS A 82 -15.51 -2.59 7.36
CA HIS A 82 -15.97 -3.98 7.25
C HIS A 82 -14.84 -4.97 6.95
N ARG A 83 -13.65 -4.50 6.57
CA ARG A 83 -12.50 -5.35 6.22
C ARG A 83 -12.91 -6.43 5.21
N HIS A 84 -13.71 -6.03 4.23
CA HIS A 84 -14.26 -6.94 3.23
C HIS A 84 -13.75 -6.61 1.83
N CYS A 85 -13.45 -7.65 1.08
CA CYS A 85 -13.11 -7.57 -0.33
C CYS A 85 -14.32 -8.00 -1.15
N THR A 86 -15.04 -7.03 -1.73
CA THR A 86 -16.25 -7.29 -2.54
C THR A 86 -15.97 -8.16 -3.77
N PRO A 87 -14.89 -7.95 -4.57
CA PRO A 87 -14.65 -8.79 -5.74
C PRO A 87 -14.33 -10.26 -5.39
N CYS A 88 -13.76 -10.52 -4.21
CA CYS A 88 -13.46 -11.88 -3.75
C CYS A 88 -14.49 -12.44 -2.77
N ASN A 89 -15.53 -11.65 -2.44
CA ASN A 89 -16.53 -11.92 -1.44
C ASN A 89 -15.94 -12.48 -0.12
N ARG A 90 -14.91 -11.81 0.42
CA ARG A 90 -14.15 -12.31 1.57
C ARG A 90 -13.94 -11.25 2.64
N THR A 91 -14.24 -11.60 3.90
CA THR A 91 -14.04 -10.74 5.07
C THR A 91 -12.78 -11.15 5.84
N PHE A 92 -12.07 -10.17 6.38
CA PHE A 92 -10.77 -10.35 7.04
C PHE A 92 -10.81 -9.95 8.51
N ALA A 93 -10.00 -10.64 9.32
CA ALA A 93 -9.96 -10.43 10.77
C ALA A 93 -9.40 -9.05 11.17
N ASN A 94 -8.54 -8.43 10.37
CA ASN A 94 -7.95 -7.13 10.68
C ASN A 94 -7.58 -6.35 9.42
N SER A 95 -7.33 -5.05 9.57
CA SER A 95 -7.03 -4.12 8.48
C SER A 95 -5.74 -4.49 7.75
N ASN A 96 -4.76 -5.07 8.43
CA ASN A 96 -3.52 -5.51 7.79
C ASN A 96 -3.76 -6.69 6.84
N ALA A 97 -4.58 -7.65 7.25
CA ALA A 97 -4.91 -8.84 6.47
C ALA A 97 -5.63 -8.48 5.17
N ILE A 98 -6.62 -7.57 5.20
CA ILE A 98 -7.27 -7.12 3.96
C ILE A 98 -6.30 -6.32 3.08
N LYS A 99 -5.47 -5.44 3.64
CA LYS A 99 -4.46 -4.71 2.86
C LYS A 99 -3.48 -5.66 2.16
N MET A 100 -2.99 -6.68 2.86
CA MET A 100 -2.14 -7.72 2.28
C MET A 100 -2.88 -8.51 1.19
N HIS A 101 -4.15 -8.83 1.38
CA HIS A 101 -4.97 -9.50 0.38
C HIS A 101 -5.18 -8.65 -0.88
N LEU A 102 -5.50 -7.37 -0.74
CA LEU A 102 -5.64 -6.42 -1.85
C LEU A 102 -4.32 -6.21 -2.60
N ASN A 103 -3.18 -6.39 -1.92
CA ASN A 103 -1.85 -6.38 -2.52
C ASN A 103 -1.38 -7.75 -3.02
N SER A 104 -2.22 -8.78 -2.92
CA SER A 104 -1.90 -10.14 -3.38
C SER A 104 -2.13 -10.29 -4.88
N ARG A 105 -1.66 -11.42 -5.40
CA ARG A 105 -1.78 -11.82 -6.82
C ARG A 105 -3.22 -11.87 -7.33
N ILE A 106 -4.19 -11.97 -6.42
CA ILE A 106 -5.61 -12.07 -6.76
C ILE A 106 -6.13 -10.74 -7.34
N HIS A 107 -5.67 -9.61 -6.80
CA HIS A 107 -6.11 -8.28 -7.24
C HIS A 107 -5.09 -7.54 -8.09
N ARG A 108 -3.80 -7.76 -7.83
CA ARG A 108 -2.73 -7.06 -8.54
C ARG A 108 -2.09 -7.87 -9.66
N GLY A 109 -2.43 -9.15 -9.82
CA GLY A 109 -1.73 -10.04 -10.73
C GLY A 109 -0.29 -10.34 -10.27
N THR A 110 0.48 -11.02 -11.12
CA THR A 110 1.89 -11.32 -10.86
C THR A 110 2.73 -10.86 -12.04
N ASP A 111 2.99 -9.56 -12.08
CA ASP A 111 3.59 -8.93 -13.26
C ASP A 111 5.12 -8.77 -13.15
N ILE A 112 5.72 -9.29 -12.08
CA ILE A 112 7.16 -9.25 -11.85
C ILE A 112 7.69 -10.67 -11.78
N GLN A 113 8.38 -11.08 -12.83
CA GLN A 113 8.93 -12.42 -12.97
C GLN A 113 10.40 -12.44 -12.55
N CYS A 114 10.78 -13.42 -11.73
CA CYS A 114 12.18 -13.70 -11.46
C CYS A 114 12.88 -14.14 -12.76
N PRO A 115 14.00 -13.51 -13.16
CA PRO A 115 14.68 -13.83 -14.42
C PRO A 115 15.33 -15.23 -14.40
N PHE A 116 15.56 -15.80 -13.22
CA PHE A 116 16.25 -17.09 -13.06
C PHE A 116 15.26 -18.25 -12.91
N CYS A 117 14.38 -18.20 -11.91
CA CYS A 117 13.45 -19.29 -11.59
C CYS A 117 12.07 -19.12 -12.22
N LYS A 118 11.81 -18.01 -12.92
CA LYS A 118 10.53 -17.70 -13.58
C LYS A 118 9.32 -17.61 -12.64
N GLN A 119 9.51 -17.67 -11.32
CA GLN A 119 8.43 -17.42 -10.36
C GLN A 119 7.98 -15.96 -10.41
N CYS A 120 6.67 -15.76 -10.27
CA CYS A 120 6.06 -14.44 -10.37
C CYS A 120 5.71 -13.88 -9.00
N TYR A 121 5.96 -12.59 -8.82
CA TYR A 121 5.79 -11.83 -7.59
C TYR A 121 4.81 -10.67 -7.84
N THR A 122 4.15 -10.24 -6.77
CA THR A 122 3.15 -9.16 -6.80
C THR A 122 3.77 -7.78 -6.60
N SER A 123 5.04 -7.73 -6.17
CA SER A 123 5.78 -6.50 -5.94
C SER A 123 7.28 -6.68 -6.13
N ALA A 124 7.98 -5.56 -6.37
CA ALA A 124 9.43 -5.51 -6.43
C ALA A 124 10.05 -5.93 -5.09
N THR A 125 9.47 -5.52 -3.96
CA THR A 125 9.87 -5.97 -2.62
C THR A 125 9.92 -7.50 -2.52
N GLY A 126 8.88 -8.18 -3.03
CA GLY A 126 8.79 -9.63 -2.97
C GLY A 126 9.91 -10.33 -3.77
N LEU A 127 10.18 -9.86 -4.99
CA LEU A 127 11.27 -10.42 -5.80
C LEU A 127 12.65 -10.06 -5.22
N SER A 128 12.86 -8.83 -4.75
CA SER A 128 14.11 -8.45 -4.08
C SER A 128 14.40 -9.33 -2.88
N HIS A 129 13.39 -9.56 -2.01
CA HIS A 129 13.54 -10.43 -0.85
C HIS A 129 13.82 -11.88 -1.24
N HIS A 130 13.16 -12.40 -2.29
CA HIS A 130 13.43 -13.74 -2.82
C HIS A 130 14.89 -13.93 -3.23
N LEU A 131 15.47 -12.92 -3.88
CA LEU A 131 16.87 -12.96 -4.30
C LEU A 131 17.81 -12.72 -3.11
N GLU A 132 17.57 -11.74 -2.25
CA GLU A 132 18.46 -11.43 -1.10
C GLU A 132 18.59 -12.56 -0.09
N THR A 133 17.54 -13.38 0.06
CA THR A 133 17.53 -14.53 0.99
C THR A 133 18.09 -15.81 0.38
N GLY A 134 18.52 -15.78 -0.90
CA GLY A 134 18.96 -17.00 -1.61
C GLY A 134 17.83 -18.01 -1.81
N SER A 135 16.57 -17.58 -1.73
CA SER A 135 15.39 -18.46 -1.91
C SER A 135 15.19 -18.90 -3.37
N CYS A 136 16.00 -18.39 -4.30
CA CYS A 136 15.95 -18.74 -5.71
C CYS A 136 16.70 -20.06 -5.98
N PRO A 137 16.00 -21.13 -6.39
CA PRO A 137 16.66 -22.42 -6.64
C PRO A 137 17.63 -22.37 -7.84
N GLN A 138 17.38 -21.46 -8.79
CA GLN A 138 18.20 -21.29 -10.00
C GLN A 138 19.30 -20.23 -9.86
N ALA A 139 19.31 -19.47 -8.76
CA ALA A 139 20.34 -18.48 -8.48
C ALA A 139 20.63 -18.39 -6.97
N PRO A 140 21.12 -19.48 -6.35
CA PRO A 140 21.41 -19.53 -4.91
C PRO A 140 22.62 -18.68 -4.50
N PHE A 141 23.45 -18.29 -5.47
CA PHE A 141 24.63 -17.44 -5.28
C PHE A 141 24.31 -15.95 -5.21
N ILE A 142 23.06 -15.55 -5.52
CA ILE A 142 22.64 -14.18 -5.36
C ILE A 142 22.26 -14.01 -3.90
N ASP A 143 23.02 -13.16 -3.21
CA ASP A 143 22.78 -12.75 -1.84
C ASP A 143 22.63 -11.22 -1.77
N ARG A 144 22.43 -10.72 -0.56
CA ARG A 144 22.36 -9.29 -0.25
C ARG A 144 23.55 -8.51 -0.82
N ASP A 145 24.75 -9.07 -0.72
CA ASP A 145 25.99 -8.41 -1.11
C ASP A 145 26.15 -8.34 -2.64
N ALA A 146 25.73 -9.40 -3.35
CA ALA A 146 25.65 -9.43 -4.81
C ALA A 146 24.64 -8.39 -5.33
N ILE A 147 23.48 -8.29 -4.69
CA ILE A 147 22.45 -7.30 -5.05
C ILE A 147 22.94 -5.88 -4.79
N TYR A 148 23.64 -5.62 -3.69
CA TYR A 148 24.25 -4.31 -3.44
C TYR A 148 25.26 -3.91 -4.52
N LYS A 149 26.14 -4.83 -4.94
CA LYS A 149 27.08 -4.58 -6.04
C LYS A 149 26.36 -4.28 -7.36
N LEU A 150 25.29 -5.03 -7.67
CA LEU A 150 24.48 -4.82 -8.87
C LEU A 150 23.77 -3.46 -8.84
N VAL A 151 23.17 -3.09 -7.71
CA VAL A 151 22.48 -1.79 -7.58
C VAL A 151 23.50 -0.66 -7.68
N ARG A 152 24.66 -0.76 -7.03
CA ARG A 152 25.71 0.26 -7.08
C ARG A 152 26.30 0.43 -8.49
N SER A 153 26.45 -0.65 -9.26
CA SER A 153 26.94 -0.56 -10.64
C SER A 153 25.95 0.17 -11.56
N LYS A 154 24.66 0.09 -11.23
CA LYS A 154 23.58 0.75 -11.95
C LYS A 154 23.23 2.14 -11.37
N ASP A 155 23.64 2.47 -10.14
CA ASP A 155 23.43 3.74 -9.42
C ASP A 155 24.76 4.51 -9.22
N PRO A 156 25.43 4.97 -10.28
CA PRO A 156 26.71 5.70 -10.15
C PRO A 156 26.56 7.05 -9.41
N SER A 157 25.35 7.62 -9.42
CA SER A 157 25.01 8.87 -8.72
C SER A 157 24.70 8.69 -7.22
N GLY A 158 24.58 7.45 -6.73
CA GLY A 158 24.29 7.18 -5.33
C GLY A 158 22.94 7.71 -4.86
N ILE A 159 21.91 7.63 -5.71
CA ILE A 159 20.54 8.08 -5.42
C ILE A 159 19.91 7.22 -4.33
N ILE A 160 20.21 5.91 -4.33
CA ILE A 160 19.69 4.94 -3.36
C ILE A 160 20.79 4.19 -2.63
N SER A 161 21.92 3.94 -3.29
CA SER A 161 23.04 3.19 -2.73
C SER A 161 24.04 4.11 -2.02
N LYS A 162 24.56 3.69 -0.86
CA LYS A 162 25.62 4.43 -0.18
C LYS A 162 26.97 4.14 -0.82
N ASN A 163 27.79 5.17 -1.04
CA ASN A 163 29.17 4.99 -1.50
C ASN A 163 30.08 4.67 -0.31
N LEU A 164 30.15 3.40 0.08
CA LEU A 164 30.99 2.94 1.19
C LEU A 164 32.40 2.63 0.69
N ILE A 165 33.41 3.31 1.25
CA ILE A 165 34.84 3.10 0.97
C ILE A 165 35.33 1.80 1.65
N ASP A 166 34.89 1.52 2.88
CA ASP A 166 35.24 0.34 3.68
C ASP A 166 34.08 -0.68 3.79
N TRP A 167 33.49 -1.08 2.66
CA TRP A 167 32.43 -2.09 2.68
C TRP A 167 33.01 -3.48 3.02
N LYS A 168 32.54 -4.07 4.13
CA LYS A 168 32.85 -5.45 4.50
C LYS A 168 31.67 -6.38 4.18
N PRO A 169 31.91 -7.55 3.57
CA PRO A 169 30.85 -8.51 3.26
C PRO A 169 30.17 -9.02 4.54
N SER A 170 28.92 -9.42 4.41
CA SER A 170 28.12 -9.93 5.53
C SER A 170 28.76 -11.20 6.11
N SER A 171 29.09 -11.16 7.41
CA SER A 171 29.58 -12.33 8.13
C SER A 171 28.39 -13.21 8.56
N ARG A 172 28.49 -14.52 8.33
CA ARG A 172 27.58 -15.49 8.94
C ARG A 172 28.07 -15.81 10.33
N TYR A 173 27.18 -15.70 11.30
CA TYR A 173 27.48 -15.95 12.70
C TYR A 173 26.80 -17.23 13.16
N GLU A 174 27.51 -18.00 13.98
CA GLU A 174 26.94 -19.17 14.65
C GLU A 174 27.11 -19.03 16.15
N ALA A 175 25.98 -19.03 16.87
CA ALA A 175 25.94 -19.03 18.32
C ALA A 175 26.57 -20.32 18.84
N THR A 176 27.53 -20.17 19.73
CA THR A 176 28.13 -21.26 20.51
C THR A 176 27.41 -21.40 21.84
N ASP A 177 27.59 -22.52 22.55
CA ASP A 177 26.91 -22.78 23.84
C ASP A 177 27.28 -21.75 24.92
N ARG A 178 28.35 -20.97 24.71
CA ARG A 178 28.74 -19.84 25.56
C ARG A 178 27.69 -18.72 25.58
N ALA A 179 26.87 -18.61 24.54
CA ALA A 179 25.80 -17.60 24.45
C ALA A 179 24.60 -17.90 25.38
N TRP A 180 24.58 -19.04 26.06
CA TRP A 180 23.59 -19.35 27.07
C TRP A 180 23.95 -18.70 28.40
N ASN A 181 23.11 -17.81 28.91
CA ASN A 181 23.35 -17.08 30.17
C ASN A 181 22.67 -17.71 31.40
N GLY A 182 22.10 -18.91 31.27
CA GLY A 182 21.37 -19.59 32.34
C GLY A 182 19.84 -19.45 32.24
N ALA A 183 19.33 -18.42 31.56
CA ALA A 183 17.90 -18.20 31.35
C ALA A 183 17.50 -18.17 29.87
N GLY A 184 18.42 -17.83 28.98
CA GLY A 184 18.17 -17.77 27.54
C GLY A 184 19.47 -17.68 26.72
N TRP A 185 19.30 -17.75 25.41
CA TRP A 185 20.36 -17.52 24.42
C TRP A 185 20.47 -16.02 24.15
N GLU A 186 21.57 -15.40 24.55
CA GLU A 186 21.76 -13.96 24.49
C GLU A 186 22.59 -13.53 23.27
N CYS A 187 22.12 -12.49 22.57
CA CYS A 187 22.91 -11.86 21.52
C CYS A 187 23.93 -10.89 22.12
N TYR A 188 25.23 -11.13 21.93
CA TYR A 188 26.27 -10.24 22.45
C TYR A 188 26.35 -8.86 21.80
N PHE A 189 25.70 -8.64 20.65
CA PHE A 189 25.69 -7.33 19.99
C PHE A 189 24.61 -6.39 20.54
N CYS A 190 23.51 -6.93 21.07
CA CYS A 190 22.36 -6.12 21.53
C CYS A 190 21.68 -6.62 22.82
N HIS A 191 22.23 -7.64 23.46
CA HIS A 191 21.76 -8.24 24.71
C HIS A 191 20.33 -8.79 24.68
N ARG A 192 19.78 -9.03 23.49
CA ARG A 192 18.45 -9.63 23.34
C ARG A 192 18.52 -11.14 23.63
N ALA A 193 17.65 -11.61 24.52
CA ALA A 193 17.53 -13.02 24.87
C ALA A 193 16.51 -13.76 23.98
N PHE A 194 16.83 -15.00 23.66
CA PHE A 194 16.03 -15.92 22.86
C PHE A 194 15.86 -17.25 23.59
N ASN A 195 14.69 -17.88 23.42
CA ASN A 195 14.39 -19.14 24.10
C ASN A 195 15.13 -20.34 23.46
N THR A 196 15.62 -20.19 22.23
CA THR A 196 16.28 -21.28 21.49
C THR A 196 17.55 -20.80 20.79
N ARG A 197 18.56 -21.69 20.68
CA ARG A 197 19.80 -21.45 19.92
C ARG A 197 19.51 -21.12 18.46
N HIS A 198 18.52 -21.80 17.87
CA HIS A 198 18.07 -21.52 16.52
C HIS A 198 17.51 -20.10 16.37
N GLY A 199 16.72 -19.62 17.34
CA GLY A 199 16.21 -18.26 17.36
C GLY A 199 17.33 -17.21 17.43
N LEU A 200 18.36 -17.45 18.26
CA LEU A 200 19.54 -16.60 18.31
C LEU A 200 20.33 -16.64 16.99
N ASN A 201 20.56 -17.81 16.41
CA ASN A 201 21.23 -17.95 15.11
C ASN A 201 20.49 -17.22 14.00
N HIS A 202 19.17 -17.33 13.94
CA HIS A 202 18.35 -16.59 12.99
C HIS A 202 18.47 -15.08 13.20
N HIS A 203 18.50 -14.60 14.45
CA HIS A 203 18.72 -13.19 14.77
C HIS A 203 20.12 -12.69 14.38
N LEU A 204 21.18 -13.46 14.65
CA LEU A 204 22.55 -13.07 14.34
C LEU A 204 22.81 -13.00 12.82
N ASN A 205 22.15 -13.85 12.04
CA ASN A 205 22.24 -13.85 10.58
C ASN A 205 21.18 -12.96 9.90
N SER A 206 20.36 -12.27 10.69
CA SER A 206 19.40 -11.28 10.19
C SER A 206 20.09 -9.92 9.95
N PRO A 207 19.53 -9.04 9.11
CA PRO A 207 20.09 -7.72 8.85
C PRO A 207 20.17 -6.77 10.06
N VAL A 208 19.75 -7.18 11.26
CA VAL A 208 19.65 -6.31 12.45
C VAL A 208 20.98 -5.66 12.84
N HIS A 209 22.09 -6.37 12.69
CA HIS A 209 23.44 -5.86 13.00
C HIS A 209 24.25 -5.51 11.76
N GLN A 210 23.63 -5.52 10.59
CA GLN A 210 24.31 -5.25 9.33
C GLN A 210 24.34 -3.75 9.04
N GLN A 211 25.38 -3.30 8.35
CA GLN A 211 25.52 -1.90 7.95
C GLN A 211 24.38 -1.49 7.00
N ASN A 212 23.86 -0.28 7.17
CA ASN A 212 22.92 0.31 6.22
C ASN A 212 23.61 0.57 4.88
N LEU A 213 23.25 -0.19 3.84
CA LEU A 213 23.82 -0.07 2.50
C LEU A 213 23.04 0.91 1.62
N TYR A 214 21.80 1.23 2.00
CA TYR A 214 20.91 2.05 1.22
C TYR A 214 20.30 3.18 2.03
N HIS A 215 19.76 4.18 1.33
CA HIS A 215 19.07 5.32 1.91
C HIS A 215 17.90 5.75 1.01
N CYS A 216 16.96 6.47 1.59
CA CYS A 216 15.87 7.08 0.85
C CYS A 216 16.40 8.19 -0.07
N PRO A 217 15.99 8.23 -1.35
CA PRO A 217 16.33 9.33 -2.27
C PRO A 217 15.92 10.71 -1.75
N ASN A 218 14.80 10.78 -1.02
CA ASN A 218 14.34 12.00 -0.36
C ASN A 218 15.13 12.24 0.94
N ARG A 219 16.40 12.60 0.82
CA ARG A 219 17.27 12.86 1.97
C ARG A 219 16.81 14.05 2.82
N ALA A 220 16.24 15.08 2.20
CA ALA A 220 15.79 16.28 2.90
C ALA A 220 14.48 16.06 3.68
N GLY A 221 13.57 15.21 3.18
CA GLY A 221 12.25 15.01 3.79
C GLY A 221 12.06 13.70 4.56
N CYS A 222 12.86 12.67 4.31
CA CYS A 222 12.68 11.34 4.93
C CYS A 222 13.93 10.86 5.67
N GLY A 223 15.10 10.91 5.04
CA GLY A 223 16.38 10.54 5.67
C GLY A 223 16.51 9.08 6.13
N ARG A 224 15.53 8.21 5.85
CA ARG A 224 15.56 6.80 6.28
C ARG A 224 16.68 6.03 5.59
N GLU A 225 17.28 5.13 6.36
CA GLU A 225 18.34 4.24 5.91
C GLU A 225 17.91 2.78 6.02
N PHE A 226 18.47 1.94 5.16
CA PHE A 226 18.07 0.54 5.05
C PHE A 226 19.28 -0.38 4.92
N THR A 227 19.18 -1.53 5.57
CA THR A 227 20.16 -2.60 5.46
C THR A 227 19.95 -3.43 4.20
N SER A 228 18.72 -3.64 3.73
CA SER A 228 18.42 -4.45 2.55
C SER A 228 17.76 -3.65 1.43
N PHE A 229 17.94 -4.10 0.20
CA PHE A 229 17.31 -3.54 -0.98
C PHE A 229 15.79 -3.74 -0.94
N ALA A 230 15.31 -4.92 -0.49
CA ALA A 230 13.88 -5.15 -0.29
C ALA A 230 13.28 -4.14 0.71
N GLY A 231 14.04 -3.71 1.73
CA GLY A 231 13.62 -2.69 2.67
C GLY A 231 13.39 -1.32 2.02
N VAL A 232 14.28 -0.92 1.10
CA VAL A 232 14.13 0.31 0.30
C VAL A 232 12.93 0.21 -0.61
N MET A 233 12.78 -0.90 -1.34
CA MET A 233 11.66 -1.11 -2.26
C MET A 233 10.33 -1.05 -1.52
N ASN A 234 10.23 -1.69 -0.35
CA ASN A 234 9.03 -1.63 0.48
C ASN A 234 8.73 -0.20 0.93
N HIS A 235 9.76 0.56 1.31
CA HIS A 235 9.60 1.95 1.69
C HIS A 235 9.09 2.82 0.53
N LEU A 236 9.63 2.66 -0.68
CA LEU A 236 9.19 3.41 -1.86
C LEU A 236 7.80 2.97 -2.33
N GLU A 237 7.51 1.67 -2.30
CA GLU A 237 6.19 1.10 -2.61
C GLU A 237 5.09 1.59 -1.66
N SER A 238 5.43 1.75 -0.37
CA SER A 238 4.48 2.26 0.62
C SER A 238 4.13 3.75 0.45
N GLU A 239 4.79 4.46 -0.47
CA GLU A 239 4.68 5.90 -0.68
C GLU A 239 4.93 6.75 0.58
N SER A 240 5.50 6.15 1.64
CA SER A 240 5.62 6.76 2.97
C SER A 240 6.47 8.04 2.99
N CYS A 241 7.34 8.25 2.00
CA CYS A 241 8.19 9.43 1.89
C CYS A 241 7.76 10.44 0.82
N GLY A 242 6.68 10.15 0.09
CA GLY A 242 6.15 11.01 -0.99
C GLY A 242 7.09 11.21 -2.18
N PHE A 243 8.25 10.52 -2.25
CA PHE A 243 9.26 10.73 -3.29
C PHE A 243 8.84 10.17 -4.65
N THR A 244 8.20 9.00 -4.65
CA THR A 244 7.79 8.29 -5.87
C THR A 244 6.51 7.52 -5.60
N ARG A 245 5.76 7.24 -6.67
CA ARG A 245 4.52 6.45 -6.62
C ARG A 245 4.82 4.98 -6.82
N PHE A 246 4.01 4.12 -6.21
CA PHE A 246 4.15 2.66 -6.27
C PHE A 246 4.37 2.13 -7.69
N GLU A 247 3.57 2.58 -8.66
CA GLU A 247 3.63 2.11 -10.06
C GLU A 247 4.96 2.46 -10.75
N LYS A 248 5.52 3.64 -10.47
CA LYS A 248 6.82 4.04 -11.00
C LYS A 248 7.94 3.15 -10.44
N VAL A 249 7.84 2.75 -9.18
CA VAL A 249 8.79 1.84 -8.53
C VAL A 249 8.75 0.46 -9.18
N GLN A 250 7.55 -0.09 -9.43
CA GLN A 250 7.40 -1.39 -10.11
C GLN A 250 7.99 -1.36 -11.52
N ASN A 251 7.62 -0.36 -12.33
CA ASN A 251 8.09 -0.25 -13.71
C ASN A 251 9.60 -0.03 -13.77
N GLY A 252 10.11 0.81 -12.89
CA GLY A 252 11.53 1.07 -12.80
C GLY A 252 12.35 -0.16 -12.38
N PHE A 253 11.82 -0.95 -11.45
CA PHE A 253 12.46 -2.20 -11.03
C PHE A 253 12.50 -3.25 -12.15
N ARG A 254 11.45 -3.34 -12.99
CA ARG A 254 11.50 -4.20 -14.18
C ARG A 254 12.67 -3.84 -15.08
N ASN A 255 12.90 -2.55 -15.33
CA ASN A 255 14.01 -2.11 -16.20
C ASN A 255 15.39 -2.50 -15.64
N ILE A 256 15.54 -2.48 -14.31
CA ILE A 256 16.77 -2.91 -13.62
C ILE A 256 17.02 -4.41 -13.85
N ILE A 257 15.97 -5.23 -13.82
CA ILE A 257 16.06 -6.67 -14.03
C ILE A 257 16.24 -7.03 -15.50
N SER A 258 15.60 -6.30 -16.41
CA SER A 258 15.66 -6.54 -17.86
C SER A 258 16.97 -6.11 -18.52
N GLY A 259 17.87 -5.44 -17.77
CA GLY A 259 19.23 -5.10 -18.22
C GLY A 259 19.43 -3.64 -18.64
N ASP A 260 18.38 -2.82 -18.67
CA ASP A 260 18.45 -1.40 -19.03
C ASP A 260 19.06 -0.53 -17.92
N ARG A 261 19.29 0.77 -18.21
CA ARG A 261 19.79 1.74 -17.22
C ARG A 261 18.79 1.89 -16.06
N LEU A 262 19.32 2.15 -14.86
CA LEU A 262 18.53 2.45 -13.67
C LEU A 262 17.66 3.69 -13.94
N ILE A 263 16.40 3.56 -13.55
CA ILE A 263 15.32 4.56 -13.47
C ILE A 263 15.81 6.01 -13.62
N GLY A 264 15.39 6.69 -14.69
CA GLY A 264 15.20 8.14 -14.65
C GLY A 264 13.99 8.42 -13.77
N PHE A 265 14.21 9.01 -12.59
CA PHE A 265 13.15 9.36 -11.65
C PHE A 265 12.32 10.54 -12.15
#